data_AF-A0A1R3XJ85-F1
#
_entry.id   AF-A0A1R3XJ85-F1
#
_cell.length_a   1.000
_cell.length_b   1.000
_cell.length_c   1.000
_cell.angle_alpha   90.00
_cell.angle_beta   90.00
_cell.angle_gamma   90.00
#
_symmetry.space_group_name_H-M   'P 1'
#
loop_
_entity.id
_entity.type
_entity.pdbx_description
1 polymer ?
#
loop_
_entity_poly.entity_id
_entity_poly.type
_entity_poly.pdbx_seq_one_letter_code
_entity_poly.pdbx_strand_id
1 'polypeptide(L)'
;MLMLYLLLALLLVSCAEQEEAVPACLQVEVVGPDCQTGWYVLQILDANGTGEQRSNQYIGQLQSGFVTTDNLPEELRQSGKIVSLSLERNTEYGPRCTAISTMFPPVRVKMVCLVE
;
A
#
# COMPACT_ATOMS: atom_id res chain seq x y z
N MET A 1 0.11 -40.46 25.83
CA MET A 1 1.20 -39.54 25.43
C MET A 1 1.33 -39.40 23.91
N LEU A 2 1.32 -40.49 23.13
CA LEU A 2 1.45 -40.43 21.66
C LEU A 2 0.43 -39.51 20.97
N MET A 3 -0.83 -39.52 21.42
CA MET A 3 -1.90 -38.66 20.86
C MET A 3 -1.68 -37.15 21.10
N LEU A 4 -1.03 -36.78 22.21
CA LEU A 4 -0.73 -35.38 22.52
C LEU A 4 0.34 -34.84 21.56
N TYR A 5 1.36 -35.66 21.25
CA TYR A 5 2.40 -35.30 20.29
C TYR A 5 1.87 -35.23 18.85
N LEU A 6 0.90 -36.07 18.48
CA LEU A 6 0.25 -36.02 17.16
C LEU A 6 -0.53 -34.71 16.96
N LEU A 7 -1.28 -34.27 17.98
CA LEU A 7 -2.03 -33.02 17.94
C LEU A 7 -1.11 -31.78 17.91
N LEU A 8 0.02 -31.83 18.62
CA LEU A 8 1.02 -30.76 18.58
C LEU A 8 1.70 -30.65 17.20
N ALA A 9 1.97 -31.78 16.55
CA ALA A 9 2.56 -31.79 15.20
C ALA A 9 1.60 -31.23 14.15
N LEU A 10 0.29 -31.47 14.29
CA LEU A 10 -0.74 -30.94 13.38
C LEU A 10 -0.88 -29.40 13.47
N LEU A 11 -0.67 -28.81 14.65
CA LEU A 11 -0.68 -27.34 14.83
C LEU A 11 0.52 -26.64 14.18
N LEU A 12 1.68 -27.31 14.12
CA LEU A 12 2.87 -26.74 13.46
C LEU A 12 2.75 -26.71 11.94
N VAL A 13 1.98 -27.64 11.35
CA VAL A 13 1.75 -27.69 9.90
C VAL A 13 0.74 -26.63 9.43
N SER A 14 -0.21 -26.21 10.28
CA SER A 14 -1.16 -25.13 9.92
C SER A 14 -0.57 -23.72 10.00
N CYS A 15 0.68 -23.58 10.46
CA CYS A 15 1.45 -22.34 10.44
C CYS A 15 2.47 -22.30 9.29
N ALA A 16 2.40 -23.24 8.34
CA ALA A 16 3.18 -23.18 7.12
C ALA A 16 2.55 -22.12 6.20
N GLU A 17 3.25 -21.00 6.08
CA GLU A 17 3.19 -20.05 4.97
C GLU A 17 1.83 -19.39 4.78
N GLN A 18 1.53 -18.46 5.69
CA GLN A 18 0.67 -17.35 5.32
C GLN A 18 1.45 -16.53 4.28
N GLU A 19 1.21 -16.81 2.98
CA GLU A 19 1.72 -15.99 1.88
C GLU A 19 1.41 -14.54 2.20
N GLU A 20 2.45 -13.75 2.48
CA GLU A 20 2.30 -12.31 2.65
C GLU A 20 1.75 -11.77 1.33
N ALA A 21 0.49 -11.36 1.34
CA ALA A 21 -0.17 -10.85 0.16
C ALA A 21 0.61 -9.65 -0.37
N VAL A 22 1.36 -9.84 -1.46
CA VAL A 22 2.15 -8.79 -2.08
C VAL A 22 1.18 -7.75 -2.63
N PRO A 23 1.29 -6.46 -2.26
CA PRO A 23 0.35 -5.45 -2.71
C PRO A 23 0.46 -5.26 -4.22
N ALA A 24 -0.69 -5.18 -4.89
CA ALA A 24 -0.74 -5.00 -6.34
C ALA A 24 -0.09 -3.67 -6.77
N CYS A 25 0.47 -3.66 -7.97
CA CYS A 25 0.96 -2.44 -8.60
C CYS A 25 -0.23 -1.57 -9.04
N LEU A 26 -0.25 -0.33 -8.54
CA LEU A 26 -1.28 0.67 -8.85
C LEU A 26 -0.65 1.81 -9.65
N GLN A 27 -1.35 2.25 -10.69
CA GLN A 27 -0.97 3.46 -11.39
C GLN A 27 -1.42 4.69 -10.57
N VAL A 28 -0.45 5.54 -10.26
CA VAL A 28 -0.67 6.76 -9.47
C VAL A 28 0.00 7.96 -10.13
N GLU A 29 -0.60 9.13 -9.94
CA GLU A 29 -0.01 10.42 -10.28
C GLU A 29 0.53 11.09 -9.03
N VAL A 30 1.75 11.62 -9.12
CA VAL A 30 2.34 12.45 -8.07
C VAL A 30 1.73 13.84 -8.17
N VAL A 31 0.87 14.20 -7.23
CA VAL A 31 0.23 15.53 -7.23
C VAL A 31 1.26 16.58 -6.80
N GLY A 32 2.01 16.30 -5.73
CA GLY A 32 3.03 17.19 -5.21
C GLY A 32 3.26 17.03 -3.71
N PRO A 33 3.99 17.96 -3.08
CA PRO A 33 4.21 17.93 -1.64
C PRO A 33 2.90 18.12 -0.87
N ASP A 34 2.78 17.45 0.26
CA ASP A 34 1.70 17.67 1.24
C ASP A 34 2.06 18.83 2.18
N CYS A 35 1.19 19.11 3.14
CA CYS A 35 1.27 20.20 4.11
C CYS A 35 2.49 20.14 5.03
N GLN A 36 2.97 18.91 5.29
CA GLN A 36 4.09 18.65 6.16
C GLN A 36 5.30 18.31 5.28
N THR A 37 6.42 18.99 5.52
CA THR A 37 7.66 18.74 4.77
C THR A 37 8.03 17.26 4.79
N GLY A 38 8.39 16.73 3.61
CA GLY A 38 8.76 15.33 3.40
C GLY A 38 7.60 14.44 2.97
N TRP A 39 6.35 14.91 3.09
CA TRP A 39 5.17 14.18 2.61
C TRP A 39 4.77 14.61 1.20
N TYR A 40 4.19 13.67 0.46
CA TYR A 40 3.73 13.83 -0.92
C TYR A 40 2.34 13.24 -1.09
N VAL A 41 1.49 13.99 -1.78
CA VAL A 41 0.15 13.56 -2.18
C VAL A 41 0.22 12.79 -3.50
N LEU A 42 -0.42 11.62 -3.54
CA LEU A 42 -0.56 10.77 -4.71
C LEU A 42 -2.05 10.63 -5.05
N GLN A 43 -2.38 10.69 -6.34
CA GLN A 43 -3.71 10.37 -6.84
C GLN A 43 -3.68 8.98 -7.48
N ILE A 44 -4.55 8.07 -7.01
CA ILE A 44 -4.71 6.76 -7.64
C ILE A 44 -5.52 6.94 -8.92
N LEU A 45 -4.89 6.73 -10.08
CA LEU A 45 -5.48 7.02 -11.38
C LEU A 45 -6.39 5.91 -11.89
N ASP A 46 -6.08 4.66 -11.56
CA ASP A 46 -6.85 3.54 -12.09
C ASP A 46 -7.10 2.44 -11.06
N ALA A 47 -8.37 2.28 -10.70
CA ALA A 47 -8.91 1.14 -9.97
C ALA A 47 -9.44 0.05 -10.92
N ASN A 48 -9.28 0.20 -12.25
CA ASN A 48 -9.85 -0.67 -13.29
C ASN A 48 -9.06 -1.96 -13.60
N GLY A 49 -8.39 -2.54 -12.60
CA GLY A 49 -8.08 -3.98 -12.65
C GLY A 49 -9.38 -4.74 -12.39
N THR A 50 -9.88 -5.48 -13.39
CA THR A 50 -11.05 -6.35 -13.29
C THR A 50 -11.07 -7.08 -11.94
N GLY A 51 -12.18 -6.95 -11.21
CA GLY A 51 -12.31 -7.45 -9.83
C GLY A 51 -12.08 -8.95 -9.63
N GLU A 52 -11.84 -9.72 -10.70
CA GLU A 52 -11.57 -11.16 -10.66
C GLU A 52 -10.10 -11.53 -10.39
N GLN A 53 -9.12 -10.66 -10.66
CA GLN A 53 -7.71 -10.93 -10.33
C GLN A 53 -7.30 -10.55 -8.89
N ARG A 54 -8.25 -10.04 -8.09
CA ARG A 54 -7.97 -9.46 -6.75
C ARG A 54 -8.25 -10.40 -5.57
N SER A 55 -8.59 -11.67 -5.80
CA SER A 55 -8.95 -12.60 -4.71
C SER A 55 -7.79 -12.98 -3.79
N ASN A 56 -6.53 -12.80 -4.21
CA ASN A 56 -5.34 -13.13 -3.41
C ASN A 56 -4.38 -11.96 -3.13
N GLN A 57 -4.67 -10.74 -3.60
CA GLN A 57 -3.82 -9.57 -3.37
C GLN A 57 -4.59 -8.58 -2.51
N TYR A 58 -4.11 -8.38 -1.28
CA TYR A 58 -4.76 -7.63 -0.21
C TYR A 58 -4.86 -6.13 -0.55
N ILE A 59 -5.74 -5.77 -1.48
CA ILE A 59 -6.19 -4.39 -1.73
C ILE A 59 -7.31 -4.10 -0.73
N GLY A 60 -6.98 -4.14 0.56
CA GLY A 60 -7.97 -4.15 1.64
C GLY A 60 -8.73 -2.84 1.86
N GLN A 61 -8.37 -1.71 1.22
CA GLN A 61 -9.02 -0.42 1.54
C GLN A 61 -8.76 0.78 0.62
N LEU A 62 -7.80 0.73 -0.31
CA LEU A 62 -7.48 1.89 -1.16
C LEU A 62 -8.34 1.87 -2.44
N GLN A 63 -9.64 2.10 -2.28
CA GLN A 63 -10.58 2.18 -3.41
C GLN A 63 -10.55 3.59 -4.00
N SER A 64 -9.58 3.85 -4.88
CA SER A 64 -9.36 5.12 -5.60
C SER A 64 -9.26 6.38 -4.71
N GLY A 65 -8.80 7.49 -5.29
CA GLY A 65 -8.69 8.79 -4.58
C GLY A 65 -7.26 9.18 -4.20
N PHE A 66 -7.15 10.12 -3.25
CA PHE A 66 -5.89 10.73 -2.85
C PHE A 66 -5.33 10.07 -1.59
N VAL A 67 -4.03 9.78 -1.59
CA VAL A 67 -3.26 9.25 -0.46
C VAL A 67 -2.01 10.08 -0.24
N THR A 68 -1.37 9.95 0.92
CA THR A 68 -0.14 10.69 1.24
C THR A 68 0.98 9.74 1.68
N THR A 69 2.22 10.04 1.34
CA THR A 69 3.37 9.20 1.66
C THR A 69 4.61 10.03 1.97
N ASP A 70 5.46 9.56 2.87
CA ASP A 70 6.73 10.18 3.27
C ASP A 70 7.95 9.51 2.63
N ASN A 71 7.77 8.36 1.97
CA ASN A 71 8.86 7.55 1.45
C ASN A 71 8.88 7.45 -0.08
N LEU A 72 8.36 8.47 -0.78
CA LEU A 72 8.44 8.55 -2.24
C LEU A 72 9.91 8.75 -2.69
N PRO A 73 10.45 7.90 -3.59
CA PRO A 73 11.80 8.04 -4.12
C PRO A 73 12.02 9.39 -4.80
N GLU A 74 13.23 9.94 -4.66
CA GLU A 74 13.52 11.32 -5.06
C GLU A 74 13.28 11.57 -6.55
N GLU A 75 13.66 10.61 -7.38
CA GLU A 75 13.46 10.60 -8.82
C GLU A 75 11.98 10.62 -9.23
N LEU A 76 11.06 10.29 -8.33
CA LEU A 76 9.62 10.27 -8.59
C LEU A 76 8.89 11.51 -8.06
N ARG A 77 9.52 12.39 -7.28
CA ARG A 77 8.86 13.53 -6.58
C ARG A 77 8.40 14.67 -7.49
N GLN A 78 8.51 14.52 -8.80
CA GLN A 78 8.05 15.53 -9.76
C GLN A 78 6.52 15.51 -9.87
N SER A 79 5.88 16.65 -9.63
CA SER A 79 4.43 16.80 -9.84
C SER A 79 4.01 16.46 -11.27
N GLY A 80 2.85 15.82 -11.41
CA GLY A 80 2.29 15.33 -12.68
C GLY A 80 2.93 14.02 -13.17
N LYS A 81 3.91 13.46 -12.45
CA LYS A 81 4.55 12.21 -12.87
C LYS A 81 3.62 11.02 -12.60
N ILE A 82 3.34 10.25 -13.64
CA ILE A 82 2.59 9.00 -13.54
C ILE A 82 3.58 7.84 -13.34
N VAL A 83 3.34 7.04 -12.30
CA VAL A 83 4.20 5.93 -11.88
C VAL A 83 3.36 4.74 -11.46
N SER A 84 3.91 3.53 -11.57
CA SER A 84 3.28 2.32 -11.05
C SER A 84 3.94 1.95 -9.72
N LEU A 85 3.17 1.94 -8.62
CA LEU A 85 3.69 1.70 -7.27
C LEU A 85 2.88 0.61 -6.57
N SER A 86 3.56 -0.24 -5.81
CA SER A 86 2.92 -1.07 -4.80
C SER A 86 2.82 -0.27 -3.50
N LEU A 87 1.60 -0.12 -2.99
CA LEU A 87 1.29 0.70 -1.82
C LEU A 87 0.72 -0.15 -0.69
N GLU A 88 1.13 0.17 0.54
CA GLU A 88 0.51 -0.37 1.75
C GLU A 88 -0.01 0.75 2.63
N ARG A 89 -1.05 0.46 3.43
CA ARG A 89 -1.58 1.43 4.39
C ARG A 89 -0.58 1.63 5.53
N ASN A 90 -0.27 2.89 5.85
CA ASN A 90 0.44 3.24 7.08
C ASN A 90 -0.60 3.48 8.18
N THR A 91 -0.56 2.68 9.26
CA THR A 91 -1.48 2.84 10.41
C THR A 91 -0.82 3.48 11.62
N GLU A 92 0.49 3.71 11.57
CA GLU A 92 1.28 4.18 12.71
C GLU A 92 1.25 5.72 12.82
N TYR A 93 1.36 6.41 11.69
CA TYR A 93 1.49 7.86 11.66
C TYR A 93 1.06 8.46 10.31
N GLY A 94 0.89 9.78 10.29
CA GLY A 94 0.52 10.56 9.10
C GLY A 94 0.87 12.03 9.27
N PRO A 95 0.74 12.84 8.20
CA PRO A 95 1.04 14.26 8.25
C PRO A 95 0.05 14.98 9.18
N ARG A 96 0.55 15.94 9.95
CA ARG A 96 -0.26 16.76 10.85
C ARG A 96 -0.57 18.11 10.21
N CYS A 97 -1.70 18.16 9.53
CA CYS A 97 -2.15 19.38 8.87
C CYS A 97 -3.14 20.15 9.76
N THR A 98 -2.74 21.30 10.30
CA THR A 98 -3.61 22.15 11.15
C THR A 98 -4.53 23.09 10.33
N ALA A 99 -4.20 23.33 9.07
CA ALA A 99 -4.82 24.35 8.22
C ALA A 99 -5.72 23.80 7.10
N ILE A 100 -5.97 22.49 7.06
CA ILE A 100 -6.71 21.84 5.96
C ILE A 100 -7.88 21.05 6.53
N SER A 101 -9.04 21.17 5.90
CA SER A 101 -10.26 20.45 6.26
C SER A 101 -10.23 18.96 5.93
N THR A 102 -9.25 18.51 5.15
CA THR A 102 -9.18 17.15 4.61
C THR A 102 -7.78 16.57 4.87
N MET A 103 -7.73 15.39 5.48
CA MET A 103 -6.50 14.60 5.63
C MET A 103 -6.59 13.39 4.70
N PHE A 104 -5.52 13.15 3.94
CA PHE A 104 -5.43 11.96 3.08
C PHE A 104 -4.91 10.76 3.86
N PRO A 105 -5.36 9.54 3.55
CA PRO A 105 -4.84 8.33 4.18
C PRO A 105 -3.32 8.20 3.96
N PRO A 106 -2.53 7.97 5.02
CA PRO A 106 -1.11 7.75 4.88
C PRO A 106 -0.81 6.33 4.37
N VAL A 107 0.13 6.23 3.44
CA VAL A 107 0.57 4.98 2.80
C VAL A 107 2.10 4.94 2.73
N ARG A 108 2.65 3.73 2.60
CA ARG A 108 4.06 3.52 2.30
C ARG A 108 4.22 2.94 0.91
N VAL A 109 5.18 3.45 0.17
CA VAL A 109 5.65 2.84 -1.08
C VAL A 109 6.45 1.60 -0.71
N LYS A 110 5.94 0.41 -1.08
CA LYS A 110 6.65 -0.85 -0.90
C LYS A 110 7.64 -1.11 -2.03
N MET A 111 7.21 -0.83 -3.26
CA MET A 111 8.04 -1.02 -4.44
C MET A 111 7.64 -0.09 -5.57
N VAL A 112 8.61 0.25 -6.41
CA VAL A 112 8.37 0.88 -7.72
C VAL A 112 8.23 -0.25 -8.73
N CYS A 113 7.08 -0.32 -9.38
CA CYS A 113 6.80 -1.34 -10.38
C CYS A 113 7.32 -0.91 -11.74
N LEU A 114 7.93 -1.83 -12.48
CA LEU A 114 8.30 -1.61 -13.87
C LEU A 114 7.02 -1.63 -14.71
N VAL A 115 6.87 -0.66 -15.59
CA VAL A 115 5.81 -0.66 -16.61
C VAL A 115 6.33 -1.55 -17.74
N GLU A 116 5.74 -2.74 -17.90
CA GLU A 116 5.92 -3.55 -19.12
C GLU A 116 5.11 -2.97 -20.28
#